data_AF-A0A7S1CAN3-F1
#
_entry.id   AF-A0A7S1CAN3-F1
#
_cell.length_a   1.000
_cell.length_b   1.000
_cell.length_c   1.000
_cell.angle_alpha   90.00
_cell.angle_beta   90.00
_cell.angle_gamma   90.00
#
_symmetry.space_group_name_H-M   'P 1'
#
loop_
_entity.id
_entity.type
_entity.pdbx_description
1 polymer ?
#
loop_
_entity_poly.entity_id
_entity_poly.type
_entity_poly.pdbx_seq_one_letter_code
_entity_poly.pdbx_strand_id
1 'polypeptide(L)'
;VTAGADGQWAVTLPPAPATLTPATLTVHATLAGATTTIELTDVVVGDVFFASGQSNMELSIACTEDYQQYLDDYAALAPRLRVMAVALVDANITAPATNFTAMLPWQRVSATDARFSTLFSAVAFYRGVEAALARPDVPVGLIESAWGGTAIQVW
;
A
#
# COMPACT_ATOMS: atom_id res chain seq x y z
N VAL A 1 2.86 14.75 20.66
CA VAL A 1 1.66 13.95 20.99
C VAL A 1 2.00 13.05 22.17
N THR A 2 1.07 12.88 23.10
CA THR A 2 1.21 11.92 24.21
C THR A 2 0.29 10.75 23.94
N ALA A 3 0.74 9.53 24.20
CA ALA A 3 -0.11 8.34 24.07
C ALA A 3 -1.26 8.36 25.09
N GLY A 4 -2.40 7.81 24.68
CA GLY A 4 -3.55 7.57 25.54
C GLY A 4 -3.29 6.48 26.57
N ALA A 5 -4.26 6.25 27.45
CA ALA A 5 -4.18 5.23 28.49
C ALA A 5 -4.11 3.79 27.93
N ASP A 6 -4.56 3.60 26.69
CA ASP A 6 -4.47 2.37 25.91
C ASP A 6 -3.11 2.22 25.17
N GLY A 7 -2.20 3.17 25.33
CA GLY A 7 -0.91 3.21 24.66
C GLY A 7 -0.98 3.69 23.20
N GLN A 8 -2.16 4.03 22.69
CA GLN A 8 -2.33 4.49 21.31
C GLN A 8 -2.06 5.98 21.19
N TRP A 9 -1.51 6.38 20.06
CA TRP A 9 -1.30 7.79 19.74
C TRP A 9 -1.56 8.04 18.26
N ALA A 10 -2.01 9.25 17.95
CA ALA A 10 -2.24 9.67 16.58
C ALA A 10 -1.72 11.09 16.39
N VAL A 11 -1.17 11.36 15.22
CA VAL A 11 -0.81 12.70 14.76
C VAL A 11 -1.43 12.92 13.40
N THR A 12 -2.04 14.09 13.20
CA THR A 12 -2.52 14.51 11.89
C THR A 12 -1.47 15.42 11.29
N LEU A 13 -0.93 15.03 10.13
CA LEU A 13 -0.02 15.88 9.38
C LEU A 13 -0.82 16.97 8.65
N PRO A 14 -0.29 18.20 8.53
CA PRO A 14 -0.93 19.22 7.71
C PRO A 14 -1.00 18.75 6.26
N PRO A 15 -2.02 19.17 5.48
CA PRO A 15 -2.07 18.91 4.06
C PRO A 15 -0.78 19.37 3.37
N ALA A 16 -0.24 18.53 2.49
CA ALA A 16 0.94 18.84 1.69
C ALA A 16 0.61 18.65 0.20
N PRO A 17 1.20 19.45 -0.69
CA PRO A 17 1.07 19.21 -2.13
C PRO A 17 1.68 17.85 -2.49
N ALA A 18 1.12 17.22 -3.52
CA ALA A 18 1.72 16.01 -4.07
C ALA A 18 3.14 16.29 -4.55
N THR A 19 4.04 15.33 -4.36
CA THR A 19 5.44 15.46 -4.75
C THR A 19 6.08 14.10 -4.96
N LEU A 20 6.89 13.99 -6.01
CA LEU A 20 7.78 12.86 -6.24
C LEU A 20 9.11 12.99 -5.49
N THR A 21 9.39 14.15 -4.90
CA THR A 21 10.60 14.36 -4.09
C THR A 21 10.45 13.60 -2.77
N PRO A 22 11.28 12.59 -2.49
CA PRO A 22 11.15 11.83 -1.27
C PRO A 22 11.62 12.65 -0.08
N ALA A 23 10.88 12.53 1.02
CA ALA A 23 11.23 13.08 2.32
C ALA A 23 11.59 11.97 3.30
N THR A 24 12.27 12.36 4.38
CA THR A 24 12.45 11.53 5.57
C THR A 24 11.45 11.98 6.63
N LEU A 25 10.60 11.07 7.09
CA LEU A 25 9.75 11.28 8.25
C LEU A 25 10.44 10.68 9.48
N THR A 26 10.86 11.54 10.39
CA THR A 26 11.51 11.13 11.64
C THR A 26 10.51 11.18 12.79
N VAL A 27 10.40 10.08 13.52
CA VAL A 27 9.58 9.96 14.73
C VAL A 27 10.49 9.77 15.93
N HIS A 28 10.40 10.68 16.89
CA HIS A 28 11.06 10.56 18.19
C HIS A 28 10.04 10.14 19.25
N ALA A 29 10.32 9.03 19.94
CA ALA A 29 9.49 8.51 21.01
C ALA A 29 10.29 8.49 22.31
N THR A 30 9.78 9.15 23.35
CA THR A 30 10.42 9.17 24.68
C THR A 30 9.56 8.40 25.67
N LEU A 31 10.14 7.39 26.32
CA LEU A 31 9.50 6.61 27.38
C LEU A 31 10.46 6.47 28.57
N ALA A 32 10.00 6.82 29.77
CA ALA A 32 10.80 6.75 31.01
C ALA A 32 12.19 7.41 30.92
N GLY A 33 12.30 8.52 30.17
CA GLY A 33 13.55 9.27 29.97
C GLY A 33 14.48 8.72 28.88
N ALA A 34 14.18 7.56 28.28
CA ALA A 34 14.88 7.05 27.12
C ALA A 34 14.20 7.52 25.82
N THR A 35 14.98 7.92 24.81
CA THR A 35 14.45 8.35 23.50
C THR A 35 14.88 7.38 22.41
N THR A 36 13.90 6.90 21.64
CA THR A 36 14.09 6.11 20.42
C THR A 36 13.73 6.95 19.21
N THR A 37 14.51 6.81 18.13
CA THR A 37 14.25 7.48 16.86
C THR A 37 13.94 6.44 15.79
N ILE A 38 12.85 6.66 15.05
CA ILE A 38 12.47 5.88 13.87
C ILE A 38 12.54 6.82 12.67
N GLU A 39 13.22 6.39 11.61
CA GLU A 39 13.28 7.13 10.36
C GLU A 39 12.59 6.34 9.25
N LEU A 40 11.58 6.95 8.64
CA LEU A 40 10.95 6.46 7.43
C LEU A 40 11.49 7.28 6.26
N THR A 41 12.27 6.63 5.40
CA THR A 41 12.83 7.25 4.20
C THR A 41 11.97 6.94 2.99
N ASP A 42 12.18 7.67 1.89
CA ASP A 42 11.40 7.53 0.66
C ASP A 42 9.89 7.83 0.81
N VAL A 43 9.53 8.75 1.71
CA VAL A 43 8.14 9.15 1.93
C VAL A 43 7.76 10.20 0.89
N VAL A 44 6.71 9.93 0.13
CA VAL A 44 6.15 10.85 -0.87
C VAL A 44 4.67 11.12 -0.58
N VAL A 45 4.16 12.24 -1.08
CA VAL A 45 2.76 12.64 -0.89
C VAL A 45 2.04 12.57 -2.24
N GLY A 46 0.88 11.93 -2.27
CA GLY A 46 0.09 11.76 -3.49
C GLY A 46 -1.23 11.05 -3.23
N ASP A 47 -1.77 10.44 -4.27
CA ASP A 47 -3.08 9.76 -4.22
C ASP A 47 -2.91 8.33 -3.68
N VAL A 48 -3.87 7.86 -2.88
CA VAL A 48 -3.90 6.48 -2.40
C VAL A 48 -5.25 5.87 -2.75
N PHE A 49 -5.23 4.73 -3.43
CA PHE A 49 -6.41 3.94 -3.76
C PHE A 49 -6.45 2.69 -2.90
N PHE A 50 -7.63 2.41 -2.34
CA PHE A 50 -7.91 1.20 -1.60
C PHE A 50 -8.76 0.26 -2.49
N ALA A 51 -8.17 -0.85 -2.89
CA ALA A 51 -8.75 -1.86 -3.74
C ALA A 51 -9.23 -3.03 -2.88
N SER A 52 -10.55 -3.19 -2.78
CA SER A 52 -11.18 -4.21 -1.95
C SER A 52 -12.26 -4.96 -2.71
N GLY A 53 -12.53 -6.19 -2.28
CA GLY A 53 -13.55 -7.04 -2.86
C GLY A 53 -13.14 -8.51 -2.91
N GLN A 54 -13.70 -9.24 -3.86
CA GLN A 54 -13.63 -10.69 -3.94
C GLN A 54 -12.76 -11.15 -5.13
N SER A 55 -13.05 -12.30 -5.75
CA SER A 55 -12.15 -13.01 -6.67
C SER A 55 -11.67 -12.18 -7.87
N ASN A 56 -12.52 -11.30 -8.39
CA ASN A 56 -12.13 -10.44 -9.52
C ASN A 56 -11.14 -9.35 -9.11
N MET A 57 -11.21 -8.88 -7.86
CA MET A 57 -10.22 -7.95 -7.31
C MET A 57 -8.95 -8.72 -6.92
N GLU A 58 -9.06 -9.94 -6.41
CA GLU A 58 -7.94 -10.81 -6.03
C GLU A 58 -7.17 -11.39 -7.25
N LEU A 59 -7.71 -11.27 -8.47
CA LEU A 59 -7.06 -11.78 -9.67
C LEU A 59 -5.66 -11.18 -9.82
N SER A 60 -4.63 -12.03 -9.81
CA SER A 60 -3.23 -11.59 -9.81
C SER A 60 -2.77 -11.08 -11.18
N ILE A 61 -1.79 -10.17 -11.18
CA ILE A 61 -1.15 -9.64 -12.40
C ILE A 61 -0.64 -10.77 -13.30
N ALA A 62 -0.02 -11.81 -12.72
CA ALA A 62 0.53 -12.95 -13.47
C ALA A 62 -0.53 -13.79 -14.22
N CYS A 63 -1.82 -13.63 -13.90
CA CYS A 63 -2.93 -14.29 -14.58
C CYS A 63 -3.46 -13.50 -15.80
N THR A 64 -2.82 -12.40 -16.19
CA THR A 64 -3.22 -11.58 -17.34
C THR A 64 -2.34 -11.84 -18.57
N GLU A 65 -2.83 -11.56 -19.78
CA GLU A 65 -2.07 -11.83 -21.02
C GLU A 65 -0.92 -10.84 -21.25
N ASP A 66 -1.05 -9.60 -20.76
CA ASP A 66 -0.12 -8.49 -21.05
C ASP A 66 0.86 -8.17 -19.90
N TYR A 67 0.90 -8.95 -18.82
CA TYR A 67 1.72 -8.57 -17.65
C TYR A 67 3.21 -8.41 -17.96
N GLN A 68 3.70 -9.13 -18.98
CA GLN A 68 5.09 -9.08 -19.42
C GLN A 68 5.44 -7.74 -20.07
N GLN A 69 4.48 -7.04 -20.68
CA GLN A 69 4.71 -5.72 -21.25
C GLN A 69 4.96 -4.67 -20.16
N TYR A 70 4.26 -4.79 -19.02
CA TYR A 70 4.49 -3.92 -17.87
C TYR A 70 5.82 -4.22 -17.14
N LEU A 71 6.39 -5.44 -17.33
CA LEU A 71 7.70 -5.80 -16.80
C LEU A 71 8.82 -4.89 -17.29
N ASP A 72 8.73 -4.43 -18.55
CA ASP A 72 9.71 -3.54 -19.15
C ASP A 72 9.53 -2.07 -18.69
N ASP A 73 8.30 -1.68 -18.33
CA ASP A 73 7.95 -0.31 -17.91
C ASP A 73 8.13 -0.05 -16.40
N TYR A 74 8.37 -1.08 -15.57
CA TYR A 74 8.43 -0.91 -14.11
C TYR A 74 9.49 0.09 -13.66
N ALA A 75 10.62 0.21 -14.34
CA ALA A 75 11.63 1.19 -13.99
C ALA A 75 11.11 2.63 -14.11
N ALA A 76 10.25 2.92 -15.08
CA ALA A 76 9.62 4.21 -15.27
C ALA A 76 8.47 4.45 -14.27
N LEU A 77 7.77 3.39 -13.87
CA LEU A 77 6.67 3.45 -12.90
C LEU A 77 7.15 3.49 -11.45
N ALA A 78 8.28 2.87 -11.12
CA ALA A 78 8.76 2.67 -9.74
C ALA A 78 8.89 3.95 -8.90
N PRO A 79 9.34 5.10 -9.43
CA PRO A 79 9.37 6.34 -8.64
C PRO A 79 7.96 6.81 -8.22
N ARG A 80 6.94 6.40 -8.98
CA ARG A 80 5.60 6.97 -9.00
C ARG A 80 4.55 6.05 -8.41
N LEU A 81 4.74 4.73 -8.51
CA LEU A 81 3.73 3.75 -8.12
C LEU A 81 4.24 2.87 -6.97
N ARG A 82 3.46 2.81 -5.89
CA ARG A 82 3.72 1.98 -4.71
C ARG A 82 2.53 1.07 -4.45
N VAL A 83 2.80 -0.11 -3.92
CA VAL A 83 1.82 -1.20 -3.77
C VAL A 83 1.98 -1.90 -2.43
N MET A 84 0.88 -2.40 -1.87
CA MET A 84 0.84 -3.25 -0.69
C MET A 84 -0.39 -4.15 -0.73
N ALA A 85 -0.23 -5.44 -0.45
CA ALA A 85 -1.34 -6.37 -0.29
C ALA A 85 -1.43 -6.86 1.16
N VAL A 86 -2.60 -6.71 1.76
CA VAL A 86 -2.92 -7.16 3.12
C VAL A 86 -3.04 -8.69 3.13
N ALA A 87 -2.45 -9.33 4.13
CA ALA A 87 -2.54 -10.78 4.28
C ALA A 87 -3.97 -11.22 4.62
N LEU A 88 -4.39 -12.36 4.07
CA LEU A 88 -5.63 -13.01 4.48
C LEU A 88 -5.50 -13.46 5.94
N VAL A 89 -6.56 -13.25 6.71
CA VAL A 89 -6.69 -13.62 8.12
C VAL A 89 -7.85 -14.62 8.27
N ASP A 90 -8.19 -15.08 9.47
CA ASP A 90 -9.37 -15.94 9.64
C ASP A 90 -10.65 -15.19 9.19
N ALA A 91 -11.49 -15.84 8.38
CA ALA A 91 -12.76 -15.28 7.94
C ALA A 91 -13.78 -15.13 9.08
N ASN A 92 -13.54 -15.76 10.23
CA ASN A 92 -14.40 -15.71 11.42
C ASN A 92 -14.08 -14.53 12.36
N ILE A 93 -13.38 -13.50 11.88
CA ILE A 93 -13.16 -12.29 12.65
C ILE A 93 -14.49 -11.57 12.90
N THR A 94 -14.79 -11.31 14.17
CA THR A 94 -16.05 -10.69 14.62
C THR A 94 -15.91 -9.22 15.00
N ALA A 95 -14.68 -8.67 14.96
CA ALA A 95 -14.39 -7.27 15.28
C ALA A 95 -13.26 -6.74 14.38
N PRO A 96 -13.25 -5.43 14.04
CA PRO A 96 -12.17 -4.85 13.24
C PRO A 96 -10.79 -5.09 13.86
N ALA A 97 -9.85 -5.58 13.05
CA ALA A 97 -8.48 -5.74 13.49
C ALA A 97 -7.81 -4.37 13.70
N THR A 98 -7.06 -4.22 14.80
CA THR A 98 -6.29 -3.00 15.08
C THR A 98 -4.88 -3.04 14.47
N ASN A 99 -4.50 -4.16 13.86
CA ASN A 99 -3.25 -4.34 13.15
C ASN A 99 -3.41 -5.42 12.07
N PHE A 100 -2.52 -5.43 11.09
CA PHE A 100 -2.52 -6.43 10.02
C PHE A 100 -1.09 -6.76 9.60
N THR A 101 -0.95 -7.92 8.97
CA THR A 101 0.28 -8.31 8.28
C THR A 101 0.11 -8.06 6.79
N ALA A 102 1.14 -7.61 6.11
CA ALA A 102 1.14 -7.52 4.65
C ALA A 102 1.74 -8.80 4.06
N MET A 103 1.06 -9.42 3.09
CA MET A 103 1.64 -10.50 2.29
C MET A 103 2.58 -9.95 1.20
N LEU A 104 2.30 -8.73 0.74
CA LEU A 104 3.20 -7.90 -0.06
C LEU A 104 3.45 -6.60 0.72
N PRO A 105 4.66 -6.37 1.27
CA PRO A 105 4.94 -5.16 2.04
C PRO A 105 4.82 -3.91 1.16
N TRP A 106 4.54 -2.76 1.79
CA TRP A 106 4.52 -1.48 1.08
C TRP A 106 5.87 -1.23 0.40
N GLN A 107 5.85 -1.22 -0.93
CA GLN A 107 7.04 -1.06 -1.75
C GLN A 107 6.72 -0.37 -3.07
N ARG A 108 7.76 0.10 -3.77
CA ARG A 108 7.63 0.50 -5.17
C ARG A 108 7.27 -0.72 -6.02
N VAL A 109 6.58 -0.52 -7.13
CA VAL A 109 6.41 -1.61 -8.10
C VAL A 109 7.78 -2.14 -8.52
N SER A 110 7.88 -3.46 -8.67
CA SER A 110 9.16 -4.14 -8.85
C SER A 110 9.02 -5.31 -9.80
N ALA A 111 9.86 -5.33 -10.84
CA ALA A 111 9.99 -6.47 -11.74
C ALA A 111 10.67 -7.68 -11.07
N THR A 112 11.41 -7.46 -9.99
CA THR A 112 12.29 -8.47 -9.38
C THR A 112 11.66 -9.14 -8.16
N ASP A 113 10.67 -8.52 -7.53
CA ASP A 113 9.90 -9.17 -6.47
C ASP A 113 8.75 -9.97 -7.08
N ALA A 114 8.95 -11.28 -7.25
CA ALA A 114 7.95 -12.19 -7.81
C ALA A 114 6.62 -12.21 -7.03
N ARG A 115 6.61 -11.78 -5.76
CA ARG A 115 5.37 -11.63 -4.98
C ARG A 115 4.48 -10.54 -5.54
N PHE A 116 5.05 -9.49 -6.13
CA PHE A 116 4.24 -8.40 -6.67
C PHE A 116 3.34 -8.91 -7.81
N SER A 117 3.90 -9.61 -8.80
CA SER A 117 3.09 -10.14 -9.91
C SER A 117 2.13 -11.24 -9.50
N THR A 118 2.44 -12.02 -8.46
CA THR A 118 1.66 -13.21 -8.09
C THR A 118 0.65 -12.97 -6.98
N LEU A 119 0.87 -11.98 -6.12
CA LEU A 119 0.01 -11.66 -4.96
C LEU A 119 -0.76 -10.36 -5.11
N PHE A 120 -0.41 -9.49 -6.07
CA PHE A 120 -1.08 -8.20 -6.22
C PHE A 120 -2.16 -8.22 -7.31
N SER A 121 -3.27 -7.56 -7.03
CA SER A 121 -4.41 -7.37 -7.92
C SER A 121 -4.02 -6.74 -9.26
N ALA A 122 -4.34 -7.44 -10.35
CA ALA A 122 -4.23 -6.94 -11.72
C ALA A 122 -5.09 -5.69 -11.93
N VAL A 123 -6.33 -5.72 -11.43
CA VAL A 123 -7.28 -4.61 -11.59
C VAL A 123 -6.77 -3.37 -10.88
N ALA A 124 -6.31 -3.50 -9.63
CA ALA A 124 -5.77 -2.38 -8.88
C ALA A 124 -4.51 -1.82 -9.57
N PHE A 125 -3.61 -2.71 -10.01
CA PHE A 125 -2.38 -2.31 -10.67
C PHE A 125 -2.63 -1.48 -11.94
N TYR A 126 -3.46 -1.97 -12.87
CA TYR A 126 -3.70 -1.23 -14.13
C TYR A 126 -4.39 0.10 -13.91
N ARG A 127 -5.32 0.19 -12.95
CA ARG A 127 -5.93 1.48 -12.58
C ARG A 127 -4.92 2.44 -11.97
N GLY A 128 -3.98 1.96 -11.17
CA GLY A 128 -2.89 2.79 -10.66
C GLY A 128 -1.93 3.26 -11.74
N VAL A 129 -1.64 2.41 -12.75
CA VAL A 129 -0.86 2.80 -13.92
C VAL A 129 -1.58 3.90 -14.69
N GLU A 130 -2.87 3.73 -15.01
CA GLU A 130 -3.67 4.77 -15.68
C GLU A 130 -3.68 6.09 -14.89
N ALA A 131 -3.91 6.03 -13.58
CA ALA A 131 -3.92 7.20 -12.71
C ALA A 131 -2.56 7.91 -12.69
N ALA A 132 -1.47 7.14 -12.59
CA ALA A 132 -0.13 7.70 -12.67
C ALA A 132 0.11 8.34 -14.05
N LEU A 133 -0.23 7.68 -15.16
CA LEU A 133 -0.03 8.27 -16.49
C LEU A 133 -0.84 9.56 -16.69
N ALA A 134 -2.05 9.65 -16.13
CA ALA A 134 -2.89 10.83 -16.20
C ALA A 134 -2.32 12.04 -15.42
N ARG A 135 -1.59 11.79 -14.33
CA ARG A 135 -1.00 12.82 -13.46
C ARG A 135 0.49 12.53 -13.21
N PRO A 136 1.39 12.87 -14.17
CA PRO A 136 2.80 12.49 -14.15
C PRO A 136 3.57 12.92 -12.89
N ASP A 137 3.15 14.02 -12.27
CA ASP A 137 3.76 14.66 -11.11
C ASP A 137 3.22 14.15 -9.75
N VAL A 138 2.21 13.29 -9.77
CA VAL A 138 1.57 12.77 -8.55
C VAL A 138 1.92 11.29 -8.37
N PRO A 139 2.56 10.91 -7.25
CA PRO A 139 2.74 9.49 -6.93
C PRO A 139 1.39 8.87 -6.55
N VAL A 140 1.25 7.60 -6.85
CA VAL A 140 0.07 6.79 -6.58
C VAL A 140 0.46 5.63 -5.68
N GLY A 141 -0.29 5.47 -4.59
CA GLY A 141 -0.24 4.33 -3.70
C GLY A 141 -1.45 3.42 -3.92
N LEU A 142 -1.22 2.11 -3.97
CA LEU A 142 -2.28 1.12 -4.09
C LEU A 142 -2.24 0.17 -2.89
N ILE A 143 -3.36 0.06 -2.19
CA ILE A 143 -3.53 -0.89 -1.10
C ILE A 143 -4.58 -1.90 -1.52
N GLU A 144 -4.21 -3.17 -1.55
CA GLU A 144 -5.14 -4.27 -1.81
C GLU A 144 -5.56 -4.96 -0.51
N SER A 145 -6.86 -5.15 -0.36
CA SER A 145 -7.47 -6.04 0.63
C SER A 145 -8.65 -6.75 -0.02
N ALA A 146 -8.35 -7.84 -0.73
CA ALA A 146 -9.32 -8.64 -1.47
C ALA A 146 -9.25 -10.12 -1.06
N TRP A 147 -10.39 -10.81 -1.09
CA TRP A 147 -10.48 -12.22 -0.76
C TRP A 147 -11.57 -12.92 -1.59
N GLY A 148 -11.15 -13.78 -2.52
CA GLY A 148 -12.04 -14.59 -3.34
C GLY A 148 -12.85 -15.62 -2.58
N GLY A 149 -14.04 -15.92 -3.09
CA GLY A 149 -14.96 -16.88 -2.48
C GLY A 149 -15.69 -16.36 -1.22
N THR A 150 -15.45 -15.11 -0.81
CA THR A 150 -16.23 -14.44 0.23
C THR A 150 -17.60 -14.01 -0.31
N ALA A 151 -18.62 -14.05 0.54
CA ALA A 151 -19.94 -13.56 0.17
C ALA A 151 -19.99 -12.02 0.23
N ILE A 152 -20.81 -11.38 -0.60
CA ILE A 152 -20.87 -9.92 -0.63
C ILE A 152 -21.27 -9.31 0.73
N GLN A 153 -22.08 -10.01 1.54
CA GLN A 153 -22.53 -9.49 2.84
C GLN A 153 -21.45 -9.41 3.93
N VAL A 154 -20.26 -9.98 3.69
CA VAL A 154 -19.16 -9.92 4.67
C VAL A 154 -18.21 -8.73 4.44
N TRP A 155 -18.49 -7.90 3.43
CA TRP A 155 -17.75 -6.66 3.11
C TRP A 155 -18.46 -5.41 3.62
#